data_AF-A0A1F7BM89-F1
#
_entry.id   AF-A0A1F7BM89-F1
#
_cell.length_a   1.000
_cell.length_b   1.000
_cell.length_c   1.000
_cell.angle_alpha   90.00
_cell.angle_beta   90.00
_cell.angle_gamma   90.00
#
_symmetry.space_group_name_H-M   'P 1'
#
loop_
_entity.id
_entity.type
_entity.pdbx_description
1 polymer ?
#
loop_
_entity_poly.entity_id
_entity_poly.type
_entity_poly.pdbx_seq_one_letter_code
_entity_poly.pdbx_strand_id
1 'polypeptide(L)'
;MSIMAIVSLILPDLAFAAKRYWVVGSSANIQEWFDIENWSTAEGGTGGGSVPGAADVAIFDGKAASGHTITLRGAITVGGLIMTPSWTGSIFTGTSTLIIGGSGARIGSGRLVIGTGAKLGMSGSLIMSGGVISNSLANHRWSTSGSLKHTGGKFYYSGTILFNNTTGDQTLAFAYIPESATHALVANSFSGIILNNTAGTTIDDLLISGSKLRLKGSLTVTRGNFALSHSSATLAISGAITIADHAQSTFSSNANVTISGSIKTGSAGSYTQSGDSLLTLNGGLGKRGQVLDTNNAKITALTVTRTSSGVLAGKLTILGTITINTGSLLAMSGHTLYATGAKIVNYGTIKDDTGVLSHSGSAFVVGDSSYARLETFREDETIYITLTDSDENIDGSVKDTVTVTVTLSKDGTAIDTETVTLTETEKESGIFRGSILTANGAASTDGKLQHTKDGDVSVSYTDAQDGLINASSAVFLVTGGSSTNATGGSGGGGRRGSGVASSRSASPAVSTARERPSLRTVEQEARSTVQPSRGRAEMTFEDRIWSIVDRLEERMQARGLSQAEISAKITKLENRLQGVIDRRNERLKKRGL
;
A
#
# COMPACT_ATOMS: atom_id res chain seq x y z
N MET A 1 23.37 -0.78 -21.96
CA MET A 1 24.71 -1.29 -22.36
C MET A 1 24.78 -2.78 -22.05
N SER A 2 25.27 -3.56 -23.01
CA SER A 2 25.16 -5.02 -23.10
C SER A 2 25.76 -5.79 -21.91
N ILE A 3 24.99 -6.72 -21.32
CA ILE A 3 25.34 -7.58 -20.16
C ILE A 3 26.12 -8.83 -20.64
N MET A 4 26.99 -8.70 -21.64
CA MET A 4 27.71 -9.86 -22.22
C MET A 4 29.23 -9.77 -22.17
N ALA A 5 29.78 -9.05 -21.18
CA ALA A 5 31.22 -9.01 -20.97
C ALA A 5 31.60 -8.84 -19.48
N ILE A 6 31.09 -9.70 -18.59
CA ILE A 6 31.73 -9.98 -17.28
C ILE A 6 31.59 -11.48 -16.99
N VAL A 7 32.21 -12.30 -17.84
CA VAL A 7 32.63 -13.66 -17.50
C VAL A 7 34.14 -13.63 -17.72
N SER A 8 34.90 -13.88 -16.66
CA SER A 8 36.36 -13.67 -16.52
C SER A 8 36.78 -12.28 -15.99
N LEU A 9 36.54 -12.06 -14.69
CA LEU A 9 37.50 -11.33 -13.86
C LEU A 9 37.86 -12.24 -12.68
N ILE A 10 39.02 -12.88 -12.83
CA ILE A 10 39.76 -13.56 -11.77
C ILE A 10 40.01 -12.54 -10.66
N LEU A 11 39.56 -12.87 -9.44
CA LEU A 11 39.97 -12.35 -8.13
C LEU A 11 40.55 -10.91 -8.09
N PRO A 12 39.77 -9.87 -7.73
CA PRO A 12 40.40 -8.70 -7.13
C PRO A 12 40.80 -9.06 -5.69
N ASP A 13 42.10 -8.99 -5.42
CA ASP A 13 42.81 -8.97 -4.13
C ASP A 13 42.32 -9.91 -3.00
N LEU A 14 42.84 -11.14 -2.99
CA LEU A 14 42.90 -12.02 -1.81
C LEU A 14 44.34 -12.11 -1.23
N ALA A 15 45.24 -11.19 -1.59
CA ALA A 15 46.69 -11.36 -1.44
C ALA A 15 47.22 -11.58 0.00
N PHE A 16 46.41 -11.32 1.04
CA PHE A 16 46.80 -11.50 2.45
C PHE A 16 46.11 -12.67 3.18
N ALA A 17 45.14 -13.36 2.56
CA ALA A 17 44.40 -14.44 3.20
C ALA A 17 44.95 -15.81 2.77
N ALA A 18 45.36 -16.65 3.73
CA ALA A 18 45.82 -17.98 3.39
C ALA A 18 44.64 -18.85 2.93
N LYS A 19 44.84 -19.62 1.86
CA LYS A 19 43.82 -20.54 1.34
C LYS A 19 43.92 -21.88 2.07
N ARG A 20 42.77 -22.44 2.44
CA ARG A 20 42.64 -23.78 3.01
C ARG A 20 41.60 -24.56 2.21
N TYR A 21 42.06 -25.65 1.59
CA TYR A 21 41.24 -26.50 0.74
C TYR A 21 40.76 -27.69 1.54
N TRP A 22 39.46 -27.98 1.45
CA TRP A 22 38.91 -29.22 2.00
C TRP A 22 39.36 -30.41 1.13
N VAL A 23 40.00 -31.41 1.71
CA VAL A 23 40.56 -32.55 0.94
C VAL A 23 40.06 -33.93 1.36
N VAL A 24 39.22 -34.00 2.40
CA VAL A 24 38.77 -35.26 3.03
C VAL A 24 39.94 -36.15 3.43
N GLY A 25 40.26 -36.12 4.72
CA GLY A 25 41.35 -36.89 5.29
C GLY A 25 41.08 -38.40 5.28
N SER A 26 42.11 -39.17 5.61
CA SER A 26 42.00 -40.63 5.79
C SER A 26 41.45 -41.04 7.17
N SER A 27 41.11 -40.07 8.02
CA SER A 27 40.59 -40.30 9.37
C SER A 27 39.13 -40.76 9.37
N ALA A 28 38.62 -41.25 10.51
CA ALA A 28 37.18 -41.55 10.66
C ALA A 28 36.28 -40.29 10.70
N ASN A 29 36.88 -39.10 10.82
CA ASN A 29 36.20 -37.83 11.06
C ASN A 29 36.11 -36.96 9.80
N ILE A 30 35.92 -37.58 8.63
CA ILE A 30 35.88 -36.93 7.30
C ILE A 30 34.80 -35.84 7.11
N GLN A 31 33.96 -35.60 8.12
CA GLN A 31 32.87 -34.61 8.11
C GLN A 31 33.10 -33.47 9.13
N GLU A 32 34.13 -33.59 9.97
CA GLU A 32 34.38 -32.68 11.09
C GLU A 32 35.28 -31.51 10.65
N TRP A 33 34.78 -30.28 10.82
CA TRP A 33 35.49 -29.06 10.40
C TRP A 33 36.84 -28.88 11.09
N PHE A 34 36.97 -29.29 12.35
CA PHE A 34 38.18 -29.05 13.16
C PHE A 34 39.25 -30.14 13.01
N ASP A 35 39.02 -31.18 12.21
CA ASP A 35 40.05 -32.18 11.93
C ASP A 35 41.03 -31.64 10.87
N ILE A 36 42.30 -31.51 11.25
CA ILE A 36 43.38 -31.02 10.36
C ILE A 36 43.60 -31.94 9.16
N GLU A 37 43.26 -33.22 9.27
CA GLU A 37 43.37 -34.18 8.17
C GLU A 37 42.41 -33.83 7.02
N ASN A 38 41.36 -33.05 7.30
CA ASN A 38 40.41 -32.61 6.27
C ASN A 38 40.85 -31.33 5.54
N TRP A 39 41.97 -30.71 5.92
CA TRP A 39 42.45 -29.45 5.34
C TRP A 39 43.81 -29.61 4.66
N SER A 40 44.00 -28.85 3.58
CA SER A 40 45.25 -28.76 2.83
C SER A 40 45.59 -27.30 2.51
N THR A 41 46.87 -26.99 2.35
CA THR A 41 47.35 -25.69 1.85
C THR A 41 47.33 -25.58 0.33
N ALA A 42 47.10 -26.70 -0.37
CA ALA A 42 47.01 -26.79 -1.83
C ALA A 42 45.73 -27.51 -2.30
N GLU A 43 45.19 -27.09 -3.44
CA GLU A 43 44.03 -27.73 -4.08
C GLU A 43 44.32 -29.21 -4.37
N GLY A 44 43.48 -30.12 -3.87
CA GLY A 44 43.66 -31.57 -4.00
C GLY A 44 44.91 -32.15 -3.33
N GLY A 45 45.58 -31.38 -2.45
CA GLY A 45 46.76 -31.84 -1.70
C GLY A 45 46.42 -32.84 -0.60
N THR A 46 47.46 -33.30 0.12
CA THR A 46 47.28 -34.20 1.28
C THR A 46 46.70 -33.47 2.48
N GLY A 47 46.00 -34.20 3.35
CA GLY A 47 45.56 -33.72 4.66
C GLY A 47 46.71 -33.29 5.57
N GLY A 48 46.38 -32.56 6.65
CA GLY A 48 47.34 -32.08 7.65
C GLY A 48 47.60 -30.57 7.60
N GLY A 49 46.87 -29.83 6.77
CA GLY A 49 46.85 -28.37 6.79
C GLY A 49 46.17 -27.81 8.03
N SER A 50 46.45 -26.54 8.35
CA SER A 50 45.77 -25.89 9.48
C SER A 50 44.28 -25.69 9.19
N VAL A 51 43.43 -25.84 10.21
CA VAL A 51 42.02 -25.44 10.15
C VAL A 51 41.95 -23.93 9.84
N PRO A 52 41.12 -23.48 8.87
CA PRO A 52 41.00 -22.07 8.53
C PRO A 52 40.46 -21.24 9.70
N GLY A 53 41.17 -20.17 10.04
CA GLY A 53 40.76 -19.17 11.02
C GLY A 53 40.27 -17.87 10.37
N ALA A 54 40.10 -16.83 11.19
CA ALA A 54 39.49 -15.56 10.80
C ALA A 54 40.21 -14.79 9.68
N ALA A 55 41.48 -15.11 9.41
CA ALA A 55 42.28 -14.52 8.33
C ALA A 55 42.31 -15.39 7.06
N ASP A 56 41.77 -16.61 7.12
CA ASP A 56 41.92 -17.62 6.07
C ASP A 56 40.65 -17.75 5.22
N VAL A 57 40.81 -18.20 3.98
CA VAL A 57 39.68 -18.54 3.10
C VAL A 57 39.51 -20.06 3.07
N ALA A 58 38.35 -20.54 3.51
CA ALA A 58 37.94 -21.93 3.38
C ALA A 58 37.40 -22.19 1.97
N ILE A 59 37.96 -23.17 1.27
CA ILE A 59 37.65 -23.48 -0.12
C ILE A 59 37.19 -24.93 -0.25
N PHE A 60 36.02 -25.10 -0.85
CA PHE A 60 35.43 -26.38 -1.23
C PHE A 60 35.35 -26.43 -2.75
N ASP A 61 36.16 -27.29 -3.36
CA ASP A 61 36.28 -27.41 -4.81
C ASP A 61 35.89 -28.81 -5.32
N GLY A 62 36.01 -29.06 -6.62
CA GLY A 62 35.69 -30.37 -7.20
C GLY A 62 36.73 -31.46 -6.91
N LYS A 63 37.89 -31.11 -6.34
CA LYS A 63 38.93 -32.05 -5.90
C LYS A 63 38.72 -32.46 -4.45
N ALA A 64 38.11 -31.60 -3.65
CA ALA A 64 37.45 -31.95 -2.40
C ALA A 64 36.42 -33.04 -2.72
N ALA A 65 36.52 -34.21 -2.09
CA ALA A 65 35.65 -35.34 -2.39
C ALA A 65 34.17 -34.89 -2.44
N SER A 66 33.61 -34.93 -3.65
CA SER A 66 32.33 -34.28 -3.94
C SER A 66 31.18 -35.10 -3.32
N GLY A 67 30.18 -34.43 -2.74
CA GLY A 67 28.99 -35.09 -2.17
C GLY A 67 28.99 -35.32 -0.65
N HIS A 68 30.05 -34.97 0.09
CA HIS A 68 30.04 -35.08 1.55
C HIS A 68 29.22 -33.98 2.25
N THR A 69 28.71 -34.31 3.43
CA THR A 69 28.08 -33.34 4.35
C THR A 69 29.05 -33.02 5.48
N ILE A 70 29.46 -31.77 5.57
CA ILE A 70 30.32 -31.23 6.62
C ILE A 70 29.42 -30.66 7.71
N THR A 71 29.62 -31.10 8.94
CA THR A 71 28.83 -30.62 10.09
C THR A 71 29.68 -29.71 10.95
N LEU A 72 29.20 -28.49 11.20
CA LEU A 72 29.88 -27.57 12.11
C LEU A 72 29.52 -27.92 13.56
N ARG A 73 30.52 -28.28 14.37
CA ARG A 73 30.38 -28.59 15.80
C ARG A 73 31.20 -27.61 16.66
N GLY A 74 30.86 -26.34 16.60
CA GLY A 74 31.56 -25.27 17.30
C GLY A 74 31.53 -23.96 16.50
N ALA A 75 31.87 -22.85 17.15
CA ALA A 75 31.88 -21.55 16.48
C ALA A 75 33.00 -21.48 15.43
N ILE A 76 32.63 -21.19 14.19
CA ILE A 76 33.55 -21.03 13.07
C ILE A 76 33.63 -19.56 12.68
N THR A 77 34.85 -19.06 12.56
CA THR A 77 35.15 -17.74 11.98
C THR A 77 36.20 -17.90 10.91
N VAL A 78 35.86 -17.53 9.67
CA VAL A 78 36.77 -17.55 8.51
C VAL A 78 36.88 -16.18 7.89
N GLY A 79 37.99 -15.86 7.23
CA GLY A 79 38.13 -14.65 6.42
C GLY A 79 37.23 -14.66 5.20
N GLY A 80 37.06 -15.84 4.58
CA GLY A 80 36.14 -16.06 3.46
C GLY A 80 35.70 -17.51 3.30
N LEU A 81 34.63 -17.73 2.53
CA LEU A 81 34.08 -19.06 2.22
C LEU A 81 33.83 -19.19 0.71
N ILE A 82 34.42 -20.20 0.07
CA ILE A 82 34.23 -20.46 -1.35
C ILE A 82 33.74 -21.89 -1.54
N MET A 83 32.58 -22.04 -2.17
CA MET A 83 32.06 -23.30 -2.71
C MET A 83 32.09 -23.17 -4.22
N THR A 84 33.05 -23.81 -4.88
CA THR A 84 33.21 -23.66 -6.34
C THR A 84 32.04 -24.33 -7.09
N PRO A 85 31.83 -23.98 -8.37
CA PRO A 85 30.78 -24.61 -9.18
C PRO A 85 30.91 -26.12 -9.34
N SER A 86 32.11 -26.68 -9.19
CA SER A 86 32.36 -28.13 -9.32
C SER A 86 32.13 -28.90 -8.02
N TRP A 87 31.95 -28.24 -6.88
CA TRP A 87 31.67 -28.89 -5.61
C TRP A 87 30.18 -29.22 -5.44
N THR A 88 29.85 -30.41 -4.95
CA THR A 88 28.45 -30.89 -4.82
C THR A 88 28.03 -31.24 -3.39
N GLY A 89 28.90 -31.01 -2.41
CA GLY A 89 28.63 -31.34 -1.01
C GLY A 89 27.67 -30.36 -0.29
N SER A 90 27.56 -30.54 1.02
CA SER A 90 26.74 -29.71 1.91
C SER A 90 27.51 -29.26 3.15
N ILE A 91 27.38 -28.00 3.54
CA ILE A 91 27.81 -27.49 4.85
C ILE A 91 26.55 -27.34 5.71
N PHE A 92 26.49 -28.07 6.81
CA PHE A 92 25.41 -28.02 7.78
C PHE A 92 25.88 -27.36 9.07
N THR A 93 25.30 -26.20 9.43
CA THR A 93 25.76 -25.46 10.60
C THR A 93 25.31 -26.08 11.92
N GLY A 94 24.29 -26.94 11.93
CA GLY A 94 23.64 -27.35 13.18
C GLY A 94 23.22 -26.13 14.02
N THR A 95 23.59 -26.09 15.29
CA THR A 95 23.40 -24.95 16.19
C THR A 95 24.60 -23.99 16.20
N SER A 96 25.63 -24.26 15.40
CA SER A 96 26.90 -23.55 15.45
C SER A 96 26.83 -22.16 14.83
N THR A 97 27.67 -21.26 15.33
CA THR A 97 27.89 -19.94 14.73
C THR A 97 28.82 -20.07 13.52
N LEU A 98 28.47 -19.42 12.41
CA LEU A 98 29.35 -19.24 11.26
C LEU A 98 29.51 -17.74 10.98
N ILE A 99 30.73 -17.23 11.13
CA ILE A 99 31.11 -15.86 10.77
C ILE A 99 32.05 -15.88 9.58
N ILE A 100 31.70 -15.11 8.55
CA ILE A 100 32.50 -14.95 7.33
C ILE A 100 32.99 -13.50 7.26
N GLY A 101 34.30 -13.33 7.18
CA GLY A 101 34.99 -12.05 7.22
C GLY A 101 34.90 -11.26 5.91
N GLY A 102 35.80 -10.28 5.79
CA GLY A 102 35.78 -9.29 4.70
C GLY A 102 35.98 -9.87 3.30
N SER A 103 36.60 -11.05 3.16
CA SER A 103 36.74 -11.73 1.87
C SER A 103 35.40 -12.27 1.34
N GLY A 104 34.39 -12.36 2.21
CA GLY A 104 33.02 -12.69 1.84
C GLY A 104 32.82 -14.15 1.45
N ALA A 105 31.69 -14.41 0.80
CA ALA A 105 31.27 -15.74 0.40
C ALA A 105 31.03 -15.84 -1.11
N ARG A 106 31.46 -16.94 -1.72
CA ARG A 106 31.17 -17.27 -3.12
C ARG A 106 30.58 -18.67 -3.21
N ILE A 107 29.36 -18.80 -3.72
CA ILE A 107 28.66 -20.07 -3.83
C ILE A 107 28.29 -20.31 -5.30
N GLY A 108 29.05 -21.18 -5.95
CA GLY A 108 28.79 -21.64 -7.31
C GLY A 108 27.94 -22.92 -7.38
N SER A 109 28.01 -23.77 -6.35
CA SER A 109 27.26 -25.03 -6.26
C SER A 109 27.19 -25.51 -4.80
N GLY A 110 26.74 -26.74 -4.56
CA GLY A 110 26.59 -27.34 -3.24
C GLY A 110 25.45 -26.74 -2.41
N ARG A 111 25.45 -27.02 -1.11
CA ARG A 111 24.41 -26.54 -0.18
C ARG A 111 25.02 -25.93 1.08
N LEU A 112 24.53 -24.77 1.49
CA LEU A 112 24.69 -24.23 2.84
C LEU A 112 23.35 -24.36 3.56
N VAL A 113 23.30 -25.25 4.55
CA VAL A 113 22.10 -25.56 5.33
C VAL A 113 22.27 -25.02 6.73
N ILE A 114 21.54 -23.95 7.02
CA ILE A 114 21.56 -23.24 8.29
C ILE A 114 20.61 -23.95 9.25
N GLY A 115 21.19 -24.62 10.24
CA GLY A 115 20.45 -25.33 11.26
C GLY A 115 19.73 -24.39 12.24
N THR A 116 18.85 -24.99 13.03
CA THR A 116 18.10 -24.29 14.08
C THR A 116 19.03 -23.80 15.18
N GLY A 117 18.89 -22.55 15.61
CA GLY A 117 19.71 -21.96 16.67
C GLY A 117 21.11 -21.50 16.25
N ALA A 118 21.50 -21.72 14.98
CA ALA A 118 22.72 -21.16 14.41
C ALA A 118 22.70 -19.62 14.44
N LYS A 119 23.89 -19.04 14.33
CA LYS A 119 24.08 -17.60 14.08
C LYS A 119 24.92 -17.46 12.81
N LEU A 120 24.42 -16.68 11.86
CA LEU A 120 25.15 -16.37 10.64
C LEU A 120 25.51 -14.89 10.60
N GLY A 121 26.80 -14.60 10.48
CA GLY A 121 27.34 -13.24 10.34
C GLY A 121 28.24 -13.16 9.12
N MET A 122 28.16 -12.05 8.38
CA MET A 122 29.03 -11.86 7.22
C MET A 122 29.40 -10.39 7.02
N SER A 123 30.69 -10.06 7.04
CA SER A 123 31.15 -8.68 6.80
C SER A 123 31.53 -8.40 5.35
N GLY A 124 32.05 -9.40 4.63
CA GLY A 124 32.24 -9.34 3.18
C GLY A 124 30.94 -9.59 2.40
N SER A 125 30.99 -9.47 1.07
CA SER A 125 29.80 -9.69 0.23
C SER A 125 29.57 -11.17 -0.09
N LEU A 126 28.30 -11.57 -0.26
CA LEU A 126 27.93 -12.87 -0.83
C LEU A 126 27.70 -12.73 -2.33
N ILE A 127 28.30 -13.63 -3.11
CA ILE A 127 28.00 -13.85 -4.51
C ILE A 127 27.55 -15.30 -4.71
N MET A 128 26.27 -15.47 -5.08
CA MET A 128 25.70 -16.75 -5.50
C MET A 128 25.51 -16.77 -7.02
N SER A 129 26.21 -17.69 -7.68
CA SER A 129 25.97 -18.05 -9.09
C SER A 129 25.28 -19.40 -9.24
N GLY A 130 25.19 -20.19 -8.17
CA GLY A 130 24.47 -21.46 -8.11
C GLY A 130 24.27 -21.95 -6.68
N GLY A 131 24.11 -23.26 -6.52
CA GLY A 131 23.95 -23.91 -5.20
C GLY A 131 22.63 -23.60 -4.50
N VAL A 132 22.57 -23.95 -3.21
CA VAL A 132 21.40 -23.74 -2.34
C VAL A 132 21.82 -23.15 -1.00
N ILE A 133 21.25 -22.01 -0.61
CA ILE A 133 21.21 -21.57 0.80
C ILE A 133 19.81 -21.87 1.34
N SER A 134 19.75 -22.55 2.48
CA SER A 134 18.47 -22.84 3.14
C SER A 134 18.58 -22.77 4.66
N ASN A 135 17.46 -22.53 5.34
CA ASN A 135 17.38 -22.66 6.79
C ASN A 135 16.10 -23.39 7.24
N SER A 136 16.11 -23.92 8.46
CA SER A 136 15.05 -24.79 8.99
C SER A 136 13.93 -24.06 9.77
N LEU A 137 14.08 -22.78 10.14
CA LEU A 137 13.10 -22.05 10.97
C LEU A 137 12.83 -20.61 10.54
N ALA A 138 11.62 -20.12 10.84
CA ALA A 138 11.19 -18.76 10.50
C ALA A 138 11.87 -17.63 11.33
N ASN A 139 12.49 -17.96 12.46
CA ASN A 139 12.98 -16.97 13.44
C ASN A 139 14.51 -16.85 13.48
N HIS A 140 15.23 -17.36 12.47
CA HIS A 140 16.67 -17.18 12.38
C HIS A 140 17.01 -15.74 11.95
N ARG A 141 18.13 -15.20 12.46
CA ARG A 141 18.64 -13.88 12.06
C ARG A 141 20.04 -14.02 11.46
N TRP A 142 20.21 -13.47 10.27
CA TRP A 142 21.49 -13.35 9.59
C TRP A 142 21.87 -11.87 9.59
N SER A 143 23.01 -11.52 10.18
CA SER A 143 23.56 -10.16 10.13
C SER A 143 24.60 -10.01 9.01
N THR A 144 24.50 -8.95 8.21
CA THR A 144 25.50 -8.66 7.18
C THR A 144 25.75 -7.18 6.95
N SER A 145 27.03 -6.81 6.87
CA SER A 145 27.49 -5.48 6.41
C SER A 145 27.93 -5.49 4.94
N GLY A 146 28.04 -6.65 4.31
CA GLY A 146 28.37 -6.78 2.89
C GLY A 146 27.13 -6.82 1.99
N SER A 147 27.36 -6.72 0.67
CA SER A 147 26.28 -6.85 -0.32
C SER A 147 25.89 -8.31 -0.54
N LEU A 148 24.64 -8.56 -0.94
CA LEU A 148 24.16 -9.90 -1.30
C LEU A 148 23.77 -9.90 -2.78
N LYS A 149 24.50 -10.66 -3.59
CA LYS A 149 24.23 -10.81 -5.03
C LYS A 149 23.87 -12.26 -5.35
N HIS A 150 22.61 -12.49 -5.66
CA HIS A 150 22.07 -13.79 -6.03
C HIS A 150 21.69 -13.82 -7.52
N THR A 151 22.65 -14.25 -8.33
CA THR A 151 22.53 -14.34 -9.80
C THR A 151 22.13 -15.71 -10.32
N GLY A 152 22.19 -16.75 -9.48
CA GLY A 152 21.75 -18.11 -9.81
C GLY A 152 21.73 -19.02 -8.58
N GLY A 153 21.02 -20.14 -8.67
CA GLY A 153 20.82 -21.06 -7.54
C GLY A 153 19.48 -20.85 -6.82
N LYS A 154 19.38 -21.36 -5.59
CA LYS A 154 18.17 -21.28 -4.76
C LYS A 154 18.49 -20.68 -3.39
N PHE A 155 17.76 -19.64 -3.00
CA PHE A 155 17.94 -18.96 -1.72
C PHE A 155 16.63 -19.00 -0.93
N TYR A 156 16.51 -20.03 -0.09
CA TYR A 156 15.34 -20.31 0.75
C TYR A 156 15.61 -19.95 2.20
N TYR A 157 15.44 -18.68 2.53
CA TYR A 157 15.74 -18.19 3.87
C TYR A 157 14.47 -17.67 4.56
N SER A 158 13.83 -18.53 5.34
CA SER A 158 12.63 -18.18 6.09
C SER A 158 12.90 -17.27 7.29
N GLY A 159 14.15 -16.91 7.58
CA GLY A 159 14.50 -15.96 8.65
C GLY A 159 14.43 -14.49 8.22
N THR A 160 14.97 -13.64 9.09
CA THR A 160 15.18 -12.22 8.83
C THR A 160 16.65 -11.94 8.52
N ILE A 161 16.91 -11.17 7.46
CA ILE A 161 18.25 -10.66 7.14
C ILE A 161 18.35 -9.25 7.71
N LEU A 162 19.35 -9.02 8.55
CA LEU A 162 19.73 -7.72 9.06
C LEU A 162 20.88 -7.18 8.20
N PHE A 163 20.63 -6.09 7.48
CA PHE A 163 21.63 -5.26 6.84
C PHE A 163 22.10 -4.20 7.84
N ASN A 164 23.39 -4.18 8.14
CA ASN A 164 23.96 -3.33 9.18
C ASN A 164 25.33 -2.75 8.80
N ASN A 165 25.46 -2.27 7.55
CA ASN A 165 26.70 -1.64 7.11
C ASN A 165 26.93 -0.28 7.79
N THR A 166 28.20 0.05 7.97
CA THR A 166 28.64 1.28 8.64
C THR A 166 29.58 2.11 7.77
N THR A 167 29.83 1.71 6.52
CA THR A 167 30.86 2.31 5.66
C THR A 167 30.38 2.73 4.27
N GLY A 168 29.16 2.38 3.87
CA GLY A 168 28.69 2.61 2.51
C GLY A 168 27.33 1.99 2.20
N ASP A 169 26.91 2.09 0.95
CA ASP A 169 25.72 1.40 0.44
C ASP A 169 25.94 -0.11 0.38
N GLN A 170 24.87 -0.86 0.63
CA GLN A 170 24.79 -2.28 0.33
C GLN A 170 23.88 -2.49 -0.88
N THR A 171 24.18 -3.51 -1.68
CA THR A 171 23.30 -3.96 -2.75
C THR A 171 22.70 -5.31 -2.39
N LEU A 172 21.38 -5.41 -2.52
CA LEU A 172 20.64 -6.67 -2.54
C LEU A 172 20.17 -6.92 -3.98
N ALA A 173 20.93 -7.75 -4.69
CA ALA A 173 20.73 -8.03 -6.11
C ALA A 173 20.17 -9.45 -6.34
N PHE A 174 19.16 -9.55 -7.21
CA PHE A 174 18.57 -10.80 -7.67
C PHE A 174 18.50 -10.84 -9.18
N ALA A 175 18.70 -12.01 -9.81
CA ALA A 175 18.51 -12.13 -11.24
C ALA A 175 17.05 -11.81 -11.64
N TYR A 176 16.90 -10.99 -12.68
CA TYR A 176 15.63 -10.69 -13.35
C TYR A 176 15.07 -11.99 -13.97
N ILE A 177 13.84 -12.38 -13.60
CA ILE A 177 13.10 -13.44 -14.30
C ILE A 177 11.85 -12.82 -14.92
N PRO A 178 11.68 -12.88 -16.25
CA PRO A 178 10.46 -12.41 -16.91
C PRO A 178 9.26 -13.27 -16.50
N GLU A 179 8.08 -12.65 -16.39
CA GLU A 179 6.84 -13.28 -15.90
C GLU A 179 6.38 -14.51 -16.72
N SER A 180 6.89 -14.67 -17.95
CA SER A 180 6.59 -15.78 -18.86
C SER A 180 7.42 -17.05 -18.63
N ALA A 181 8.41 -17.04 -17.72
CA ALA A 181 9.23 -18.21 -17.47
C ALA A 181 8.43 -19.27 -16.68
N THR A 182 8.05 -20.36 -17.37
CA THR A 182 7.37 -21.54 -16.81
C THR A 182 8.21 -22.32 -15.79
N HIS A 183 9.48 -21.93 -15.60
CA HIS A 183 10.39 -22.48 -14.61
C HIS A 183 10.94 -21.33 -13.75
N ALA A 184 10.57 -21.28 -12.47
CA ALA A 184 11.11 -20.30 -11.51
C ALA A 184 12.61 -20.59 -11.24
N LEU A 185 13.48 -20.07 -12.11
CA LEU A 185 14.93 -20.31 -12.09
C LEU A 185 15.67 -19.63 -10.92
N VAL A 186 15.00 -18.75 -10.17
CA VAL A 186 15.49 -18.12 -8.95
C VAL A 186 14.32 -17.96 -7.99
N ALA A 187 14.15 -18.96 -7.12
CA ALA A 187 13.18 -18.87 -6.03
C ALA A 187 13.88 -18.22 -4.82
N ASN A 188 13.70 -16.91 -4.69
CA ASN A 188 13.98 -16.19 -3.45
C ASN A 188 12.77 -16.28 -2.54
N SER A 189 12.94 -16.82 -1.34
CA SER A 189 11.93 -16.76 -0.30
C SER A 189 12.59 -16.22 0.96
N PHE A 190 12.57 -14.89 1.12
CA PHE A 190 12.90 -14.25 2.39
C PHE A 190 11.64 -14.10 3.23
N SER A 191 11.75 -14.30 4.55
CA SER A 191 10.69 -13.86 5.44
C SER A 191 10.81 -12.36 5.68
N GLY A 192 11.88 -11.90 6.34
CA GLY A 192 12.01 -10.49 6.71
C GLY A 192 13.31 -9.83 6.28
N ILE A 193 13.28 -8.51 6.21
CA ILE A 193 14.46 -7.65 6.09
C ILE A 193 14.41 -6.61 7.20
N ILE A 194 15.55 -6.40 7.87
CA ILE A 194 15.79 -5.25 8.73
C ILE A 194 16.97 -4.48 8.14
N LEU A 195 16.78 -3.19 7.89
CA LEU A 195 17.83 -2.27 7.49
C LEU A 195 18.20 -1.38 8.68
N ASN A 196 19.45 -1.49 9.13
CA ASN A 196 20.02 -0.70 10.22
C ASN A 196 21.43 -0.26 9.86
N ASN A 197 21.57 0.42 8.73
CA ASN A 197 22.86 0.94 8.31
C ASN A 197 23.14 2.24 9.06
N THR A 198 24.34 2.37 9.62
CA THR A 198 24.66 3.44 10.57
C THR A 198 25.85 4.29 10.14
N ALA A 199 26.16 4.34 8.85
CA ALA A 199 27.29 5.14 8.36
C ALA A 199 27.04 6.66 8.48
N GLY A 200 25.81 7.08 8.82
CA GLY A 200 25.51 8.44 9.27
C GLY A 200 25.50 9.49 8.16
N THR A 201 25.44 9.06 6.89
CA THR A 201 25.36 9.94 5.70
C THR A 201 24.21 9.47 4.79
N THR A 202 24.10 9.93 3.55
CA THR A 202 23.18 9.37 2.54
C THR A 202 23.80 8.20 1.76
N ILE A 203 24.96 7.71 2.21
CA ILE A 203 25.74 6.64 1.59
C ILE A 203 25.67 5.42 2.52
N ASP A 204 24.48 5.13 3.04
CA ASP A 204 24.23 4.00 3.92
C ASP A 204 22.92 3.28 3.54
N ASP A 205 22.65 3.23 2.25
CA ASP A 205 21.42 2.70 1.70
C ASP A 205 21.48 1.19 1.46
N LEU A 206 20.30 0.57 1.37
CA LEU A 206 20.13 -0.76 0.79
C LEU A 206 19.51 -0.62 -0.60
N LEU A 207 20.37 -0.70 -1.61
CA LEU A 207 20.00 -0.63 -3.01
C LEU A 207 19.44 -1.97 -3.46
N ILE A 208 18.19 -1.98 -3.91
CA ILE A 208 17.57 -3.18 -4.46
C ILE A 208 17.82 -3.21 -5.97
N SER A 209 18.41 -4.31 -6.44
CA SER A 209 18.67 -4.55 -7.87
C SER A 209 17.93 -5.80 -8.36
N GLY A 210 17.00 -5.62 -9.30
CA GLY A 210 16.23 -6.71 -9.92
C GLY A 210 14.81 -6.26 -10.29
N SER A 211 13.99 -7.13 -10.88
CA SER A 211 12.60 -6.76 -11.25
C SER A 211 11.62 -6.78 -10.09
N LYS A 212 11.73 -7.78 -9.21
CA LYS A 212 10.70 -8.04 -8.21
C LYS A 212 11.30 -8.65 -6.95
N LEU A 213 11.10 -7.97 -5.83
CA LEU A 213 11.38 -8.47 -4.50
C LEU A 213 10.09 -9.02 -3.87
N ARG A 214 10.16 -10.25 -3.35
CA ARG A 214 9.07 -10.88 -2.60
C ARG A 214 9.50 -11.15 -1.16
N LEU A 215 8.73 -10.65 -0.20
CA LEU A 215 8.95 -10.85 1.24
C LEU A 215 7.70 -11.52 1.85
N LYS A 216 7.89 -12.66 2.52
CA LYS A 216 6.79 -13.38 3.19
C LYS A 216 6.44 -12.82 4.57
N GLY A 217 7.36 -12.08 5.18
CA GLY A 217 7.24 -11.41 6.46
C GLY A 217 7.32 -9.91 6.27
N SER A 218 7.95 -9.22 7.23
CA SER A 218 7.96 -7.75 7.31
C SER A 218 9.27 -7.11 6.84
N LEU A 219 9.19 -5.84 6.46
CA LEU A 219 10.31 -4.95 6.21
C LEU A 219 10.38 -3.93 7.35
N THR A 220 11.54 -3.80 7.96
CA THR A 220 11.80 -2.76 8.97
C THR A 220 13.01 -1.94 8.57
N VAL A 221 12.86 -0.62 8.52
CA VAL A 221 13.94 0.33 8.29
C VAL A 221 14.16 1.11 9.58
N THR A 222 15.24 0.80 10.29
CA THR A 222 15.61 1.51 11.52
C THR A 222 16.59 2.65 11.27
N ARG A 223 17.47 2.53 10.26
CA ARG A 223 18.38 3.58 9.75
C ARG A 223 18.85 3.23 8.33
N GLY A 224 18.99 4.23 7.45
CA GLY A 224 19.36 4.10 6.03
C GLY A 224 18.13 4.08 5.11
N ASN A 225 18.32 4.20 3.79
CA ASN A 225 17.23 4.11 2.83
C ASN A 225 17.04 2.69 2.27
N PHE A 226 15.82 2.19 2.29
CA PHE A 226 15.45 1.01 1.51
C PHE A 226 15.03 1.43 0.10
N ALA A 227 15.95 1.31 -0.86
CA ALA A 227 15.85 1.93 -2.17
C ALA A 227 15.45 0.93 -3.27
N LEU A 228 14.15 0.80 -3.54
CA LEU A 228 13.62 0.13 -4.74
C LEU A 228 13.81 0.96 -6.00
N SER A 229 13.85 2.29 -5.83
CA SER A 229 14.04 3.27 -6.91
C SER A 229 15.37 3.15 -7.65
N HIS A 230 16.36 2.45 -7.07
CA HIS A 230 17.66 2.21 -7.71
C HIS A 230 17.54 1.42 -9.02
N SER A 231 16.62 0.45 -9.09
CA SER A 231 16.42 -0.38 -10.29
C SER A 231 14.96 -0.51 -10.72
N SER A 232 14.07 0.30 -10.13
CA SER A 232 12.62 0.19 -10.31
C SER A 232 12.07 -1.21 -9.99
N ALA A 233 12.60 -1.80 -8.92
CA ALA A 233 12.18 -3.11 -8.45
C ALA A 233 10.77 -3.02 -7.85
N THR A 234 9.84 -3.87 -8.33
CA THR A 234 8.54 -4.04 -7.68
C THR A 234 8.69 -4.76 -6.35
N LEU A 235 7.84 -4.43 -5.37
CA LEU A 235 7.83 -5.08 -4.06
C LEU A 235 6.49 -5.77 -3.81
N ALA A 236 6.53 -7.02 -3.40
CA ALA A 236 5.37 -7.72 -2.84
C ALA A 236 5.71 -8.24 -1.44
N ILE A 237 4.94 -7.81 -0.45
CA ILE A 237 5.19 -8.11 0.96
C ILE A 237 3.92 -8.60 1.65
N SER A 238 4.00 -9.76 2.31
CA SER A 238 2.86 -10.31 3.06
C SER A 238 2.75 -9.76 4.49
N GLY A 239 3.85 -9.22 5.03
CA GLY A 239 3.90 -8.52 6.31
C GLY A 239 3.77 -7.00 6.18
N ALA A 240 4.21 -6.31 7.23
CA ALA A 240 4.15 -4.85 7.33
C ALA A 240 5.44 -4.18 6.81
N ILE A 241 5.33 -2.91 6.46
CA ILE A 241 6.48 -2.00 6.31
C ILE A 241 6.51 -1.10 7.54
N THR A 242 7.65 -1.04 8.22
CA THR A 242 7.85 -0.18 9.39
C THR A 242 9.11 0.64 9.21
N ILE A 243 8.96 1.96 9.25
CA ILE A 243 10.05 2.93 9.13
C ILE A 243 10.16 3.63 10.48
N ALA A 244 11.34 3.58 11.10
CA ALA A 244 11.56 4.15 12.43
C ALA A 244 11.49 5.68 12.43
N ASP A 245 11.29 6.24 13.62
CA ASP A 245 11.31 7.68 13.87
C ASP A 245 12.75 8.21 13.87
N HIS A 246 13.32 8.35 12.67
CA HIS A 246 14.68 8.85 12.48
C HIS A 246 14.85 9.44 11.07
N ALA A 247 15.56 10.57 10.94
CA ALA A 247 15.71 11.32 9.68
C ALA A 247 16.31 10.51 8.52
N GLN A 248 17.21 9.57 8.84
CA GLN A 248 17.81 8.67 7.85
C GLN A 248 16.97 7.41 7.56
N SER A 249 15.86 7.18 8.26
CA SER A 249 15.03 6.00 8.03
C SER A 249 14.07 6.27 6.91
N THR A 250 14.39 5.77 5.73
CA THR A 250 13.62 6.09 4.53
C THR A 250 13.29 4.86 3.69
N PHE A 251 12.20 4.95 2.95
CA PHE A 251 11.79 3.98 1.93
C PHE A 251 11.52 4.75 0.64
N SER A 252 12.18 4.35 -0.44
CA SER A 252 12.00 4.99 -1.76
C SER A 252 11.65 3.97 -2.84
N SER A 253 10.53 4.18 -3.51
CA SER A 253 10.12 3.40 -4.68
C SER A 253 9.68 4.30 -5.82
N ASN A 254 9.93 3.86 -7.05
CA ASN A 254 9.34 4.39 -8.28
C ASN A 254 8.60 3.29 -9.06
N ALA A 255 8.31 2.17 -8.39
CA ALA A 255 7.66 0.99 -8.94
C ALA A 255 6.56 0.48 -7.99
N ASN A 256 5.75 -0.46 -8.49
CA ASN A 256 4.58 -0.97 -7.77
C ASN A 256 4.96 -1.65 -6.45
N VAL A 257 4.19 -1.34 -5.41
CA VAL A 257 4.31 -1.93 -4.07
C VAL A 257 2.98 -2.58 -3.71
N THR A 258 2.99 -3.88 -3.43
CA THR A 258 1.83 -4.64 -2.96
C THR A 258 2.07 -5.11 -1.53
N ILE A 259 1.17 -4.77 -0.61
CA ILE A 259 1.31 -5.08 0.81
C ILE A 259 0.10 -5.85 1.35
N SER A 260 0.31 -6.82 2.24
CA SER A 260 -0.76 -7.46 3.01
C SER A 260 -0.76 -7.09 4.51
N GLY A 261 0.26 -6.37 4.98
CA GLY A 261 0.29 -5.75 6.32
C GLY A 261 0.12 -4.23 6.26
N SER A 262 0.32 -3.56 7.39
CA SER A 262 0.27 -2.09 7.49
C SER A 262 1.54 -1.40 7.02
N ILE A 263 1.44 -0.10 6.71
CA ILE A 263 2.58 0.81 6.64
C ILE A 263 2.55 1.70 7.88
N LYS A 264 3.69 1.82 8.56
CA LYS A 264 3.89 2.76 9.66
C LYS A 264 5.21 3.48 9.49
N THR A 265 5.19 4.80 9.59
CA THR A 265 6.37 5.66 9.41
C THR A 265 6.47 6.60 10.60
N GLY A 266 7.59 6.55 11.33
CA GLY A 266 7.85 7.50 12.42
C GLY A 266 7.96 8.94 11.88
N SER A 267 7.71 9.93 12.75
CA SER A 267 7.56 11.33 12.36
C SER A 267 8.79 11.95 11.66
N ALA A 268 10.00 11.52 12.02
CA ALA A 268 11.24 11.92 11.35
C ALA A 268 11.60 11.02 10.15
N GLY A 269 10.98 9.85 10.00
CA GLY A 269 11.20 8.96 8.85
C GLY A 269 10.42 9.39 7.61
N SER A 270 10.73 8.79 6.45
CA SER A 270 10.08 9.14 5.18
C SER A 270 9.67 7.92 4.36
N TYR A 271 8.44 7.94 3.85
CA TYR A 271 7.92 7.00 2.86
C TYR A 271 7.68 7.74 1.54
N THR A 272 8.34 7.33 0.46
CA THR A 272 8.19 7.96 -0.86
C THR A 272 7.88 6.94 -1.94
N GLN A 273 6.82 7.21 -2.71
CA GLN A 273 6.53 6.52 -3.97
C GLN A 273 6.34 7.55 -5.09
N SER A 274 7.14 7.44 -6.14
CA SER A 274 7.16 8.39 -7.27
C SER A 274 6.91 7.70 -8.61
N GLY A 275 6.91 8.48 -9.70
CA GLY A 275 6.61 7.97 -11.04
C GLY A 275 5.19 7.40 -11.14
N ASP A 276 4.95 6.49 -12.08
CA ASP A 276 3.62 5.86 -12.27
C ASP A 276 3.38 4.67 -11.31
N SER A 277 3.94 4.73 -10.11
CA SER A 277 3.88 3.62 -9.15
C SER A 277 2.52 3.49 -8.47
N LEU A 278 2.10 2.24 -8.30
CA LEU A 278 0.87 1.87 -7.62
C LEU A 278 1.15 1.28 -6.23
N LEU A 279 0.47 1.79 -5.21
CA LEU A 279 0.33 1.12 -3.91
C LEU A 279 -0.91 0.21 -3.92
N THR A 280 -0.74 -1.07 -3.65
CA THR A 280 -1.84 -2.04 -3.60
C THR A 280 -2.00 -2.63 -2.19
N LEU A 281 -3.18 -2.47 -1.60
CA LEU A 281 -3.58 -3.07 -0.33
C LEU A 281 -4.24 -4.43 -0.59
N ASN A 282 -3.59 -5.51 -0.14
CA ASN A 282 -3.97 -6.90 -0.40
C ASN A 282 -3.93 -7.75 0.89
N GLY A 283 -4.55 -7.27 1.96
CA GLY A 283 -4.52 -7.87 3.30
C GLY A 283 -5.09 -9.29 3.41
N GLY A 284 -6.02 -9.67 2.51
CA GLY A 284 -6.74 -10.93 2.58
C GLY A 284 -7.99 -10.85 3.47
N LEU A 285 -9.00 -11.67 3.15
CA LEU A 285 -10.26 -11.78 3.90
C LEU A 285 -9.93 -12.18 5.36
N GLY A 286 -10.09 -11.25 6.30
CA GLY A 286 -9.72 -11.43 7.72
C GLY A 286 -8.67 -10.45 8.27
N LYS A 287 -7.94 -9.72 7.41
CA LYS A 287 -7.07 -8.59 7.80
C LYS A 287 -7.67 -7.25 7.37
N ARG A 288 -8.96 -7.05 7.68
CA ARG A 288 -9.67 -5.80 7.43
C ARG A 288 -9.08 -4.74 8.36
N GLY A 289 -8.29 -3.81 7.81
CA GLY A 289 -7.67 -2.72 8.58
C GLY A 289 -6.18 -2.58 8.34
N GLN A 290 -5.73 -2.63 7.08
CA GLN A 290 -4.36 -2.23 6.75
C GLN A 290 -4.21 -0.75 7.06
N VAL A 291 -3.65 -0.47 8.24
CA VAL A 291 -3.30 0.89 8.65
C VAL A 291 -2.26 1.48 7.70
N LEU A 292 -2.52 2.70 7.25
CA LEU A 292 -1.65 3.49 6.40
C LEU A 292 -1.25 4.75 7.16
N ASP A 293 -0.04 4.71 7.72
CA ASP A 293 0.68 5.88 8.18
C ASP A 293 1.98 6.00 7.40
N THR A 294 1.93 6.83 6.36
CA THR A 294 3.04 7.12 5.45
C THR A 294 3.74 8.43 5.80
N ASN A 295 3.44 9.04 6.94
CA ASN A 295 3.95 10.34 7.35
C ASN A 295 3.79 11.42 6.25
N ASN A 296 2.55 11.74 5.87
CA ASN A 296 2.25 12.81 4.89
C ASN A 296 2.79 12.56 3.48
N ALA A 297 3.05 11.30 3.12
CA ALA A 297 3.55 10.96 1.78
C ALA A 297 2.62 11.44 0.66
N LYS A 298 3.26 11.66 -0.50
CA LYS A 298 2.56 11.81 -1.79
C LYS A 298 2.81 10.53 -2.59
N ILE A 299 1.74 9.91 -3.06
CA ILE A 299 1.81 8.71 -3.91
C ILE A 299 1.00 8.94 -5.18
N THR A 300 1.31 8.19 -6.23
CA THR A 300 0.65 8.37 -7.52
C THR A 300 -0.69 7.67 -7.58
N ALA A 301 -0.77 6.41 -7.14
CA ALA A 301 -2.02 5.66 -7.16
C ALA A 301 -2.17 4.73 -5.96
N LEU A 302 -3.43 4.49 -5.58
CA LEU A 302 -3.82 3.55 -4.53
C LEU A 302 -4.91 2.61 -5.03
N THR A 303 -4.72 1.31 -4.82
CA THR A 303 -5.75 0.30 -5.00
C THR A 303 -6.02 -0.45 -3.70
N VAL A 304 -7.26 -0.42 -3.23
CA VAL A 304 -7.75 -1.33 -2.19
C VAL A 304 -8.42 -2.52 -2.87
N THR A 305 -7.81 -3.70 -2.74
CA THR A 305 -8.32 -4.92 -3.37
C THR A 305 -9.53 -5.46 -2.63
N ARG A 306 -10.39 -6.22 -3.33
CA ARG A 306 -11.61 -6.90 -2.83
C ARG A 306 -11.45 -7.76 -1.58
N THR A 307 -10.20 -8.06 -1.20
CA THR A 307 -9.89 -8.84 0.01
C THR A 307 -9.33 -7.97 1.13
N SER A 308 -9.39 -6.65 1.02
CA SER A 308 -8.70 -5.75 1.93
C SER A 308 -9.54 -4.55 2.37
N SER A 309 -9.04 -3.87 3.40
CA SER A 309 -9.51 -2.56 3.83
C SER A 309 -8.31 -1.70 4.17
N GLY A 310 -8.33 -0.44 3.72
CA GLY A 310 -7.35 0.58 4.09
C GLY A 310 -7.92 1.50 5.16
N VAL A 311 -7.12 1.82 6.18
CA VAL A 311 -7.47 2.78 7.22
C VAL A 311 -6.33 3.79 7.32
N LEU A 312 -6.60 5.07 7.11
CA LEU A 312 -5.59 6.10 7.29
C LEU A 312 -5.30 6.29 8.79
N ALA A 313 -4.03 6.46 9.12
CA ALA A 313 -3.56 6.86 10.45
C ALA A 313 -2.65 8.10 10.39
N GLY A 314 -2.69 8.79 9.25
CA GLY A 314 -1.96 10.00 8.95
C GLY A 314 -2.48 10.59 7.66
N LYS A 315 -2.12 11.84 7.37
CA LYS A 315 -2.44 12.48 6.10
C LYS A 315 -1.74 11.76 4.96
N LEU A 316 -2.43 11.68 3.82
CA LEU A 316 -1.92 11.09 2.57
C LEU A 316 -2.36 11.97 1.39
N THR A 317 -1.52 12.07 0.36
CA THR A 317 -1.88 12.71 -0.91
C THR A 317 -1.77 11.71 -2.04
N ILE A 318 -2.80 11.64 -2.88
CA ILE A 318 -2.85 10.81 -4.07
C ILE A 318 -3.00 11.71 -5.30
N LEU A 319 -2.10 11.54 -6.28
CA LEU A 319 -2.01 12.44 -7.44
C LEU A 319 -2.73 11.91 -8.68
N GLY A 320 -2.92 10.61 -8.78
CA GLY A 320 -3.36 9.93 -10.00
C GLY A 320 -4.70 9.25 -9.83
N THR A 321 -4.73 8.00 -9.36
CA THR A 321 -5.98 7.23 -9.27
C THR A 321 -6.15 6.53 -7.93
N ILE A 322 -7.37 6.59 -7.42
CA ILE A 322 -7.85 5.81 -6.28
C ILE A 322 -8.81 4.76 -6.83
N THR A 323 -8.57 3.50 -6.52
CA THR A 323 -9.48 2.40 -6.87
C THR A 323 -9.84 1.60 -5.63
N ILE A 324 -11.13 1.54 -5.32
CA ILE A 324 -11.66 0.78 -4.19
C ILE A 324 -12.53 -0.32 -4.79
N ASN A 325 -12.10 -1.57 -4.65
CA ASN A 325 -12.84 -2.68 -5.26
C ASN A 325 -14.05 -3.09 -4.42
N THR A 326 -14.99 -3.79 -5.04
CA THR A 326 -16.17 -4.35 -4.37
C THR A 326 -15.81 -5.16 -3.13
N GLY A 327 -16.53 -4.92 -2.04
CA GLY A 327 -16.31 -5.56 -0.74
C GLY A 327 -15.13 -5.01 0.06
N SER A 328 -14.47 -3.96 -0.43
CA SER A 328 -13.36 -3.27 0.24
C SER A 328 -13.82 -2.01 0.95
N LEU A 329 -13.00 -1.54 1.88
CA LEU A 329 -13.23 -0.30 2.63
C LEU A 329 -11.99 0.60 2.54
N LEU A 330 -12.20 1.90 2.36
CA LEU A 330 -11.19 2.93 2.58
C LEU A 330 -11.71 3.93 3.62
N ALA A 331 -11.13 3.93 4.82
CA ALA A 331 -11.55 4.78 5.92
C ALA A 331 -10.53 5.89 6.22
N MET A 332 -11.02 7.12 6.38
CA MET A 332 -10.23 8.32 6.66
C MET A 332 -9.85 8.44 8.16
N SER A 333 -10.71 7.95 9.06
CA SER A 333 -10.40 7.74 10.49
C SER A 333 -9.79 8.94 11.23
N GLY A 334 -10.30 10.16 11.02
CA GLY A 334 -9.72 11.37 11.65
C GLY A 334 -8.70 12.12 10.80
N HIS A 335 -8.33 11.57 9.64
CA HIS A 335 -7.26 12.10 8.81
C HIS A 335 -7.77 12.58 7.44
N THR A 336 -6.93 13.35 6.75
CA THR A 336 -7.24 13.89 5.42
C THR A 336 -6.54 13.09 4.33
N LEU A 337 -7.31 12.61 3.36
CA LEU A 337 -6.83 12.15 2.07
C LEU A 337 -6.99 13.27 1.04
N TYR A 338 -5.88 13.81 0.57
CA TYR A 338 -5.90 14.79 -0.52
C TYR A 338 -5.90 14.04 -1.85
N ALA A 339 -6.96 14.21 -2.62
CA ALA A 339 -7.17 13.61 -3.92
C ALA A 339 -7.48 14.66 -5.01
N THR A 340 -7.16 15.94 -4.76
CA THR A 340 -7.32 17.03 -5.74
C THR A 340 -6.72 16.67 -7.10
N GLY A 341 -7.56 16.58 -8.13
CA GLY A 341 -7.18 16.20 -9.49
C GLY A 341 -6.98 14.69 -9.73
N ALA A 342 -7.09 13.85 -8.70
CA ALA A 342 -7.05 12.40 -8.84
C ALA A 342 -8.39 11.85 -9.35
N LYS A 343 -8.35 10.78 -10.14
CA LYS A 343 -9.54 10.01 -10.52
C LYS A 343 -9.94 9.07 -9.37
N ILE A 344 -11.19 9.13 -8.93
CA ILE A 344 -11.75 8.20 -7.96
C ILE A 344 -12.60 7.16 -8.70
N VAL A 345 -12.36 5.89 -8.41
CA VAL A 345 -13.16 4.76 -8.89
C VAL A 345 -13.57 3.94 -7.68
N ASN A 346 -14.80 4.15 -7.21
CA ASN A 346 -15.33 3.47 -6.03
C ASN A 346 -16.37 2.40 -6.41
N TYR A 347 -16.01 1.14 -6.15
CA TYR A 347 -16.89 -0.04 -6.21
C TYR A 347 -17.15 -0.62 -4.81
N GLY A 348 -16.51 -0.08 -3.78
CA GLY A 348 -16.60 -0.53 -2.39
C GLY A 348 -17.15 0.57 -1.50
N THR A 349 -16.61 0.70 -0.29
CA THR A 349 -17.08 1.70 0.68
C THR A 349 -15.97 2.70 1.00
N ILE A 350 -16.30 3.98 0.90
CA ILE A 350 -15.53 5.08 1.50
C ILE A 350 -16.14 5.36 2.87
N LYS A 351 -15.28 5.62 3.86
CA LYS A 351 -15.73 6.02 5.19
C LYS A 351 -14.99 7.28 5.62
N ASP A 352 -15.68 8.39 5.51
CA ASP A 352 -15.24 9.76 5.78
C ASP A 352 -15.84 10.35 7.06
N ASP A 353 -16.75 9.65 7.76
CA ASP A 353 -17.44 10.09 8.99
C ASP A 353 -16.63 10.87 10.04
N THR A 354 -15.34 10.59 10.15
CA THR A 354 -14.41 11.18 11.13
C THR A 354 -13.25 11.91 10.47
N GLY A 355 -13.01 11.74 9.17
CA GLY A 355 -11.90 12.33 8.44
C GLY A 355 -12.39 13.10 7.21
N VAL A 356 -11.51 13.38 6.26
CA VAL A 356 -11.88 14.13 5.05
C VAL A 356 -11.24 13.47 3.83
N LEU A 357 -12.04 13.16 2.82
CA LEU A 357 -11.56 12.99 1.46
C LEU A 357 -11.72 14.36 0.79
N SER A 358 -10.61 15.00 0.40
CA SER A 358 -10.67 16.30 -0.28
C SER A 358 -10.39 16.11 -1.76
N HIS A 359 -11.36 16.50 -2.57
CA HIS A 359 -11.33 16.39 -4.02
C HIS A 359 -11.59 17.77 -4.64
N SER A 360 -11.65 17.84 -5.96
CA SER A 360 -11.94 19.11 -6.65
C SER A 360 -12.57 18.87 -8.03
N GLY A 361 -13.06 17.65 -8.28
CA GLY A 361 -13.45 17.17 -9.58
C GLY A 361 -14.96 17.21 -9.80
N SER A 362 -15.62 18.23 -9.26
CA SER A 362 -17.07 18.37 -9.40
C SER A 362 -17.46 19.17 -10.64
N ALA A 363 -18.55 18.77 -11.30
CA ALA A 363 -19.17 19.53 -12.40
C ALA A 363 -20.66 19.70 -12.13
N PHE A 364 -21.21 20.87 -12.42
CA PHE A 364 -22.58 21.20 -12.07
C PHE A 364 -23.35 21.82 -13.24
N VAL A 365 -24.49 21.23 -13.57
CA VAL A 365 -25.31 21.60 -14.73
C VAL A 365 -26.77 21.74 -14.31
N VAL A 366 -27.37 22.87 -14.69
CA VAL A 366 -28.81 23.10 -14.68
C VAL A 366 -29.30 23.03 -16.13
N GLY A 367 -30.33 22.24 -16.39
CA GLY A 367 -30.67 21.84 -17.75
C GLY A 367 -32.11 21.42 -17.97
N ASP A 368 -32.39 21.02 -19.22
CA ASP A 368 -33.68 20.51 -19.66
C ASP A 368 -33.86 19.00 -19.38
N SER A 369 -34.94 18.41 -19.88
CA SER A 369 -35.23 16.97 -19.72
C SER A 369 -34.17 16.01 -20.29
N SER A 370 -33.27 16.49 -21.14
CA SER A 370 -32.11 15.74 -21.64
C SER A 370 -30.85 15.93 -20.77
N TYR A 371 -30.95 16.72 -19.69
CA TYR A 371 -29.86 17.18 -18.84
C TYR A 371 -28.81 18.02 -19.58
N ALA A 372 -29.18 18.60 -20.73
CA ALA A 372 -28.38 19.57 -21.44
C ALA A 372 -28.54 20.95 -20.78
N ARG A 373 -27.44 21.69 -20.69
CA ARG A 373 -27.40 23.03 -20.10
C ARG A 373 -28.47 23.94 -20.72
N LEU A 374 -29.27 24.59 -19.87
CA LEU A 374 -30.27 25.56 -20.28
C LEU A 374 -30.13 26.84 -19.44
N GLU A 375 -30.17 28.00 -20.11
CA GLU A 375 -29.98 29.31 -19.46
C GLU A 375 -31.32 29.94 -19.02
N THR A 376 -32.46 29.42 -19.50
CA THR A 376 -33.79 30.00 -19.25
C THR A 376 -34.84 28.92 -19.07
N PHE A 377 -35.71 29.08 -18.08
CA PHE A 377 -36.88 28.24 -17.83
C PHE A 377 -38.12 29.13 -17.73
N ARG A 378 -39.26 28.64 -18.19
CA ARG A 378 -40.58 29.29 -18.01
C ARG A 378 -41.31 28.75 -16.80
N GLU A 379 -42.41 29.41 -16.42
CA GLU A 379 -43.36 28.81 -15.48
C GLU A 379 -43.87 27.45 -15.99
N ASP A 380 -44.16 26.56 -15.04
CA ASP A 380 -44.63 25.19 -15.28
C ASP A 380 -43.64 24.28 -16.04
N GLU A 381 -42.42 24.75 -16.33
CA GLU A 381 -41.32 23.93 -16.80
C GLU A 381 -40.60 23.23 -15.65
N THR A 382 -39.90 22.14 -15.96
CA THR A 382 -39.10 21.40 -14.97
C THR A 382 -37.63 21.73 -15.16
N ILE A 383 -36.98 22.14 -14.07
CA ILE A 383 -35.53 22.33 -14.01
C ILE A 383 -34.91 20.98 -13.66
N TYR A 384 -34.00 20.50 -14.52
CA TYR A 384 -33.22 19.28 -14.27
C TYR A 384 -31.83 19.65 -13.80
N ILE A 385 -31.33 18.96 -12.78
CA ILE A 385 -30.05 19.26 -12.14
C ILE A 385 -29.15 18.04 -12.29
N THR A 386 -27.91 18.24 -12.71
CA THR A 386 -26.84 17.22 -12.69
C THR A 386 -25.66 17.74 -11.90
N LEU A 387 -25.25 16.97 -10.89
CA LEU A 387 -23.96 17.11 -10.21
C LEU A 387 -23.11 15.89 -10.58
N THR A 388 -21.91 16.10 -11.07
CA THR A 388 -20.89 15.07 -11.10
C THR A 388 -19.98 15.33 -9.92
N ASP A 389 -19.88 14.41 -8.97
CA ASP A 389 -18.92 14.45 -7.87
C ASP A 389 -18.47 13.04 -7.48
N SER A 390 -17.17 12.78 -7.47
CA SER A 390 -16.68 11.39 -7.45
C SER A 390 -16.34 10.88 -6.05
N ASP A 391 -16.08 11.77 -5.09
CA ASP A 391 -15.91 11.43 -3.69
C ASP A 391 -17.24 11.29 -2.93
N GLU A 392 -18.34 11.86 -3.44
CA GLU A 392 -19.71 11.62 -2.92
C GLU A 392 -20.30 10.25 -3.29
N ASN A 393 -19.63 9.48 -4.15
CA ASN A 393 -19.93 8.05 -4.30
C ASN A 393 -19.27 7.31 -3.13
N ILE A 394 -20.01 7.18 -2.03
CA ILE A 394 -19.58 6.64 -0.74
C ILE A 394 -19.73 5.12 -0.69
N ASP A 395 -20.85 4.57 -1.18
CA ASP A 395 -21.11 3.12 -1.21
C ASP A 395 -21.41 2.62 -2.63
N GLY A 396 -20.37 2.09 -3.29
CA GLY A 396 -20.45 1.51 -4.63
C GLY A 396 -21.39 0.30 -4.78
N SER A 397 -22.07 -0.14 -3.72
CA SER A 397 -23.09 -1.19 -3.75
C SER A 397 -24.53 -0.68 -3.89
N VAL A 398 -24.77 0.62 -3.65
CA VAL A 398 -26.08 1.27 -3.71
C VAL A 398 -25.97 2.62 -4.41
N LYS A 399 -27.10 3.24 -4.78
CA LYS A 399 -27.10 4.60 -5.31
C LYS A 399 -27.07 5.58 -4.15
N ASP A 400 -26.08 6.46 -4.11
CA ASP A 400 -25.97 7.49 -3.10
C ASP A 400 -26.85 8.71 -3.42
N THR A 401 -27.04 9.58 -2.42
CA THR A 401 -27.86 10.80 -2.53
C THR A 401 -27.15 12.00 -1.93
N VAL A 402 -27.30 13.14 -2.58
CA VAL A 402 -26.83 14.45 -2.10
C VAL A 402 -27.96 15.47 -2.13
N THR A 403 -27.84 16.57 -1.40
CA THR A 403 -28.83 17.66 -1.40
C THR A 403 -28.25 18.94 -1.98
N VAL A 404 -29.02 19.62 -2.82
CA VAL A 404 -28.69 20.94 -3.37
C VAL A 404 -29.76 21.96 -2.99
N THR A 405 -29.36 23.23 -2.91
CA THR A 405 -30.27 24.35 -2.66
C THR A 405 -30.57 25.06 -3.97
N VAL A 406 -31.85 25.26 -4.28
CA VAL A 406 -32.33 26.03 -5.43
C VAL A 406 -32.95 27.31 -4.89
N THR A 407 -32.45 28.46 -5.31
CA THR A 407 -32.93 29.78 -4.89
C THR A 407 -33.38 30.57 -6.10
N LEU A 408 -34.61 31.06 -6.08
CA LEU A 408 -35.09 32.08 -7.01
C LEU A 408 -34.93 33.44 -6.34
N SER A 409 -34.32 34.38 -7.05
CA SER A 409 -34.07 35.73 -6.57
C SER A 409 -34.55 36.79 -7.55
N LYS A 410 -34.85 37.97 -7.04
CA LYS A 410 -35.13 39.17 -7.85
C LYS A 410 -34.33 40.33 -7.29
N ASP A 411 -33.57 41.00 -8.17
CA ASP A 411 -32.75 42.16 -7.82
C ASP A 411 -31.82 41.87 -6.62
N GLY A 412 -31.27 40.65 -6.57
CA GLY A 412 -30.38 40.17 -5.51
C GLY A 412 -31.07 39.74 -4.21
N THR A 413 -32.40 39.81 -4.12
CA THR A 413 -33.17 39.36 -2.96
C THR A 413 -33.73 37.96 -3.20
N ALA A 414 -33.44 37.01 -2.31
CA ALA A 414 -34.03 35.68 -2.36
C ALA A 414 -35.55 35.78 -2.16
N ILE A 415 -36.30 35.19 -3.09
CA ILE A 415 -37.76 35.19 -3.10
C ILE A 415 -38.29 33.83 -2.67
N ASP A 416 -37.73 32.77 -3.26
CA ASP A 416 -38.11 31.39 -2.97
C ASP A 416 -36.86 30.53 -2.83
N THR A 417 -36.88 29.54 -1.94
CA THR A 417 -35.73 28.66 -1.67
C THR A 417 -36.21 27.26 -1.36
N GLU A 418 -35.69 26.31 -2.12
CA GLU A 418 -36.08 24.91 -2.10
C GLU A 418 -34.87 23.99 -2.00
N THR A 419 -35.06 22.83 -1.38
CA THR A 419 -34.04 21.78 -1.30
C THR A 419 -34.40 20.62 -2.22
N VAL A 420 -33.46 20.21 -3.07
CA VAL A 420 -33.65 19.08 -3.99
C VAL A 420 -32.68 17.98 -3.62
N THR A 421 -33.20 16.77 -3.44
CA THR A 421 -32.36 15.56 -3.31
C THR A 421 -32.00 15.07 -4.70
N LEU A 422 -30.71 14.97 -4.99
CA LEU A 422 -30.17 14.34 -6.18
C LEU A 422 -29.77 12.90 -5.85
N THR A 423 -30.04 11.96 -6.76
CA THR A 423 -29.67 10.55 -6.61
C THR A 423 -28.70 10.16 -7.72
N GLU A 424 -27.73 9.31 -7.41
CA GLU A 424 -26.85 8.77 -8.45
C GLU A 424 -27.62 8.09 -9.59
N THR A 425 -27.12 8.29 -10.81
CA THR A 425 -27.68 7.67 -12.02
C THR A 425 -27.46 6.16 -12.00
N GLU A 426 -26.29 5.72 -11.57
CA GLU A 426 -25.92 4.34 -11.30
C GLU A 426 -25.08 4.29 -10.02
N LYS A 427 -25.12 3.16 -9.30
CA LYS A 427 -24.49 2.96 -7.96
C LYS A 427 -22.97 3.20 -7.86
N GLU A 428 -22.32 3.55 -8.96
CA GLU A 428 -20.86 3.71 -9.05
C GLU A 428 -20.51 4.94 -9.91
N SER A 429 -21.51 5.76 -10.25
CA SER A 429 -21.37 6.76 -11.32
C SER A 429 -20.67 8.02 -10.86
N GLY A 430 -20.85 8.43 -9.60
CA GLY A 430 -20.52 9.78 -9.16
C GLY A 430 -21.28 10.86 -9.93
N ILE A 431 -22.41 10.52 -10.56
CA ILE A 431 -23.27 11.45 -11.32
C ILE A 431 -24.65 11.42 -10.69
N PHE A 432 -25.01 12.50 -10.03
CA PHE A 432 -26.26 12.69 -9.30
C PHE A 432 -27.23 13.54 -10.11
N ARG A 433 -28.49 13.09 -10.18
CA ARG A 433 -29.55 13.79 -10.91
C ARG A 433 -30.81 13.94 -10.07
N GLY A 434 -31.51 15.04 -10.31
CA GLY A 434 -32.79 15.36 -9.70
C GLY A 434 -33.46 16.50 -10.47
N SER A 435 -34.63 16.91 -10.02
CA SER A 435 -35.40 17.94 -10.71
C SER A 435 -36.33 18.69 -9.76
N ILE A 436 -36.71 19.91 -10.14
CA ILE A 436 -37.71 20.71 -9.45
C ILE A 436 -38.65 21.37 -10.47
N LEU A 437 -39.95 21.39 -10.16
CA LEU A 437 -40.95 22.02 -11.00
C LEU A 437 -40.99 23.52 -10.70
N THR A 438 -41.11 24.35 -11.73
CA THR A 438 -41.40 25.79 -11.54
C THR A 438 -42.90 26.03 -11.59
N ALA A 439 -43.38 27.12 -10.98
CA ALA A 439 -44.78 27.51 -11.12
C ALA A 439 -44.95 29.03 -10.99
N ASN A 440 -46.00 29.54 -11.63
CA ASN A 440 -46.46 30.90 -11.42
C ASN A 440 -47.29 30.97 -10.12
N GLY A 441 -46.64 31.38 -9.03
CA GLY A 441 -47.24 31.39 -7.70
C GLY A 441 -46.49 32.29 -6.73
N ALA A 442 -47.09 32.52 -5.56
CA ALA A 442 -46.39 33.15 -4.45
C ALA A 442 -45.38 32.15 -3.88
N ALA A 443 -44.16 32.61 -3.60
CA ALA A 443 -43.11 31.77 -3.02
C ALA A 443 -43.59 31.00 -1.78
N SER A 444 -43.29 29.70 -1.75
CA SER A 444 -43.66 28.78 -0.69
C SER A 444 -42.66 27.63 -0.69
N THR A 445 -42.31 27.11 0.48
CA THR A 445 -41.48 25.90 0.59
C THR A 445 -42.35 24.66 0.41
N ASP A 446 -42.75 24.38 -0.82
CA ASP A 446 -43.66 23.28 -1.20
C ASP A 446 -43.05 22.28 -2.20
N GLY A 447 -41.75 22.40 -2.49
CA GLY A 447 -41.03 21.57 -3.44
C GLY A 447 -41.20 22.04 -4.90
N LYS A 448 -41.66 23.26 -5.11
CA LYS A 448 -41.70 23.93 -6.42
C LYS A 448 -41.05 25.29 -6.32
N LEU A 449 -40.34 25.69 -7.38
CA LEU A 449 -39.75 27.01 -7.45
C LEU A 449 -40.77 28.03 -8.00
N GLN A 450 -41.21 28.96 -7.17
CA GLN A 450 -42.39 29.80 -7.44
C GLN A 450 -42.07 31.29 -7.44
N HIS A 451 -42.45 31.97 -8.52
CA HIS A 451 -42.51 33.42 -8.55
C HIS A 451 -43.58 33.91 -9.54
N THR A 452 -44.12 35.11 -9.30
CA THR A 452 -45.12 35.75 -10.18
C THR A 452 -44.50 36.71 -11.20
N LYS A 453 -43.17 36.85 -11.20
CA LYS A 453 -42.40 37.70 -12.12
C LYS A 453 -41.14 36.99 -12.58
N ASP A 454 -40.44 37.56 -13.55
CA ASP A 454 -39.13 37.08 -13.97
C ASP A 454 -38.10 37.22 -12.82
N GLY A 455 -37.22 36.23 -12.68
CA GLY A 455 -36.18 36.21 -11.65
C GLY A 455 -34.96 35.39 -12.04
N ASP A 456 -33.92 35.44 -11.22
CA ASP A 456 -32.68 34.68 -11.38
C ASP A 456 -32.73 33.43 -10.52
N VAL A 457 -32.50 32.28 -11.13
CA VAL A 457 -32.36 30.99 -10.44
C VAL A 457 -30.88 30.73 -10.18
N SER A 458 -30.55 30.45 -8.92
CA SER A 458 -29.25 29.96 -8.49
C SER A 458 -29.43 28.59 -7.87
N VAL A 459 -28.70 27.61 -8.36
CA VAL A 459 -28.60 26.29 -7.74
C VAL A 459 -27.20 26.16 -7.16
N SER A 460 -27.10 25.78 -5.88
CA SER A 460 -25.83 25.60 -5.18
C SER A 460 -25.73 24.25 -4.49
N TYR A 461 -24.53 23.70 -4.52
CA TYR A 461 -24.07 22.54 -3.79
C TYR A 461 -22.89 22.96 -2.92
N THR A 462 -22.85 22.46 -1.68
CA THR A 462 -21.69 22.59 -0.80
C THR A 462 -21.34 21.21 -0.31
N ASP A 463 -20.15 20.76 -0.68
CA ASP A 463 -19.58 19.52 -0.19
C ASP A 463 -19.41 19.59 1.34
N ALA A 464 -19.98 18.63 2.06
CA ALA A 464 -19.98 18.68 3.52
C ALA A 464 -18.61 18.28 4.12
N GLN A 465 -17.76 17.63 3.33
CA GLN A 465 -16.52 17.02 3.75
C GLN A 465 -15.35 17.98 3.54
N ASP A 466 -15.30 18.65 2.40
CA ASP A 466 -14.19 19.56 2.07
C ASP A 466 -14.58 21.02 1.81
N GLY A 467 -15.88 21.32 1.86
CA GLY A 467 -16.41 22.68 1.73
C GLY A 467 -16.34 23.23 0.31
N LEU A 468 -16.12 22.38 -0.70
CA LEU A 468 -16.19 22.77 -2.09
C LEU A 468 -17.59 23.29 -2.43
N ILE A 469 -17.66 24.53 -2.90
CA ILE A 469 -18.91 25.17 -3.32
C ILE A 469 -18.97 25.15 -4.85
N ASN A 470 -20.02 24.51 -5.36
CA ASN A 470 -20.37 24.53 -6.77
C ASN A 470 -21.71 25.24 -6.94
N ALA A 471 -21.82 26.10 -7.95
CA ALA A 471 -23.08 26.77 -8.25
C ALA A 471 -23.28 26.90 -9.77
N SER A 472 -24.55 26.90 -10.17
CA SER A 472 -24.97 27.15 -11.55
C SER A 472 -26.21 28.03 -11.52
N SER A 473 -26.32 28.93 -12.50
CA SER A 473 -27.41 29.88 -12.61
C SER A 473 -28.22 29.67 -13.87
N ALA A 474 -29.48 30.10 -13.84
CA ALA A 474 -30.40 30.20 -14.98
C ALA A 474 -31.40 31.35 -14.73
N VAL A 475 -32.24 31.66 -15.71
CA VAL A 475 -33.28 32.70 -15.60
C VAL A 475 -34.66 32.05 -15.59
N PHE A 476 -35.52 32.49 -14.68
CA PHE A 476 -36.94 32.13 -14.65
C PHE A 476 -37.78 33.23 -15.32
N LEU A 477 -38.66 32.83 -16.24
CA LEU A 477 -39.54 33.74 -17.00
C LEU A 477 -41.00 33.41 -16.70
N VAL A 478 -41.82 34.45 -16.54
CA VAL A 478 -43.28 34.33 -16.41
C VAL A 478 -43.97 34.90 -17.65
N THR A 479 -45.07 34.30 -18.12
CA THR A 479 -45.89 34.83 -19.21
C THR A 479 -46.41 36.23 -18.86
N GLY A 480 -45.96 37.23 -19.62
CA GLY A 480 -46.27 38.64 -19.36
C GLY A 480 -45.29 39.34 -18.41
N GLY A 481 -44.23 38.66 -17.97
CA GLY A 481 -43.08 39.25 -17.29
C GLY A 481 -42.37 40.26 -18.18
N SER A 482 -42.11 41.45 -17.63
CA SER A 482 -41.32 42.47 -18.32
C SER A 482 -39.86 42.30 -17.92
N SER A 483 -39.05 41.76 -18.84
CA SER A 483 -37.60 41.72 -18.69
C SER A 483 -37.02 43.11 -18.94
N THR A 484 -36.72 43.88 -17.90
CA THR A 484 -35.85 45.06 -18.04
C THR A 484 -34.39 44.61 -18.02
N ASN A 485 -33.93 43.96 -19.09
CA ASN A 485 -32.49 43.83 -19.34
C ASN A 485 -32.03 45.06 -20.11
N ALA A 486 -31.31 45.95 -19.44
CA ALA A 486 -30.69 47.11 -20.05
C ALA A 486 -29.54 46.68 -20.95
N THR A 487 -29.83 46.42 -22.23
CA THR A 487 -28.83 46.43 -23.30
C THR A 487 -28.30 47.86 -23.48
N GLY A 488 -27.10 48.11 -22.96
CA GLY A 488 -26.27 49.27 -23.30
C GLY A 488 -25.16 48.85 -24.25
N GLY A 489 -25.44 48.78 -25.54
CA GLY A 489 -24.42 48.70 -26.59
C GLY A 489 -23.98 50.09 -27.03
N SER A 490 -22.69 50.39 -26.96
CA SER A 490 -22.04 51.40 -27.80
C SER A 490 -20.60 50.98 -28.10
N GLY A 491 -20.27 50.89 -29.38
CA GLY A 491 -18.94 50.52 -29.84
C GLY A 491 -17.92 51.65 -29.84
N GLY A 492 -16.67 51.25 -30.12
CA GLY A 492 -15.72 52.01 -30.94
C GLY A 492 -14.96 53.19 -30.31
N GLY A 493 -13.67 52.97 -30.03
CA GLY A 493 -12.63 53.96 -30.33
C GLY A 493 -11.73 54.44 -29.17
N GLY A 494 -10.44 54.10 -29.26
CA GLY A 494 -9.36 55.08 -29.05
C GLY A 494 -8.71 55.24 -27.66
N ARG A 495 -7.50 54.66 -27.54
CA ARG A 495 -6.24 55.23 -26.99
C ARG A 495 -6.17 55.85 -25.57
N ARG A 496 -5.22 55.24 -24.81
CA ARG A 496 -4.15 55.80 -23.93
C ARG A 496 -4.49 56.31 -22.51
N GLY A 497 -3.67 55.83 -21.55
CA GLY A 497 -3.42 56.44 -20.22
C GLY A 497 -3.77 55.50 -19.06
N SER A 498 -2.86 54.65 -18.57
CA SER A 498 -1.87 54.94 -17.51
C SER A 498 -2.47 55.36 -16.16
N GLY A 499 -2.36 54.48 -15.15
CA GLY A 499 -2.10 54.93 -13.79
C GLY A 499 -2.96 54.37 -12.66
N VAL A 500 -2.30 53.52 -11.86
CA VAL A 500 -2.23 53.55 -10.38
C VAL A 500 -3.40 53.00 -9.56
N ALA A 501 -3.02 52.03 -8.73
CA ALA A 501 -3.73 51.34 -7.65
C ALA A 501 -4.04 52.22 -6.43
N SER A 502 -5.02 51.77 -5.62
CA SER A 502 -5.30 52.09 -4.20
C SER A 502 -6.84 52.10 -4.02
N SER A 503 -7.52 51.51 -3.03
CA SER A 503 -7.12 50.99 -1.72
C SER A 503 -8.26 50.19 -1.07
N ARG A 504 -7.85 49.30 -0.16
CA ARG A 504 -8.40 49.01 1.19
C ARG A 504 -9.73 48.28 1.36
N SER A 505 -9.55 47.09 1.93
CA SER A 505 -10.45 46.36 2.82
C SER A 505 -10.98 47.19 4.00
N ALA A 506 -12.23 46.93 4.37
CA ALA A 506 -12.70 47.08 5.74
C ALA A 506 -13.63 45.91 6.08
N SER A 507 -13.26 45.17 7.12
CA SER A 507 -14.10 44.23 7.86
C SER A 507 -14.93 45.02 8.89
N PRO A 508 -16.09 44.49 9.34
CA PRO A 508 -16.37 44.61 10.76
C PRO A 508 -16.86 43.31 11.41
N ALA A 509 -16.42 43.12 12.65
CA ALA A 509 -16.87 42.11 13.59
C ALA A 509 -18.12 42.60 14.35
N VAL A 510 -19.06 41.69 14.67
CA VAL A 510 -20.02 41.84 15.78
C VAL A 510 -20.31 40.48 16.42
N SER A 511 -20.25 40.44 17.75
CA SER A 511 -20.58 39.35 18.67
C SER A 511 -22.09 39.18 18.89
N THR A 512 -22.55 37.98 19.29
CA THR A 512 -23.42 37.76 20.47
C THR A 512 -23.69 36.26 20.71
N ALA A 513 -23.95 35.90 21.96
CA ALA A 513 -24.04 34.55 22.52
C ALA A 513 -25.49 34.03 22.70
N ARG A 514 -25.60 32.76 23.12
CA ARG A 514 -26.76 31.89 23.51
C ARG A 514 -27.27 30.98 22.38
N GLU A 515 -27.65 29.72 22.58
CA GLU A 515 -27.98 28.89 23.75
C GLU A 515 -27.95 27.39 23.32
N ARG A 516 -27.64 26.44 24.21
CA ARG A 516 -27.69 24.99 23.96
C ARG A 516 -29.05 24.39 24.41
N PRO A 517 -29.72 23.52 23.62
CA PRO A 517 -30.78 22.66 24.14
C PRO A 517 -30.27 21.32 24.70
N SER A 518 -31.03 20.78 25.65
CA SER A 518 -30.70 19.69 26.57
C SER A 518 -30.98 18.26 26.06
N LEU A 519 -30.27 17.33 26.69
CA LEU A 519 -29.95 15.93 26.36
C LEU A 519 -31.06 14.87 26.64
N ARG A 520 -32.34 15.11 26.35
CA ARG A 520 -33.42 14.22 26.86
C ARG A 520 -34.47 13.65 25.89
N THR A 521 -34.29 13.72 24.58
CA THR A 521 -35.32 13.25 23.63
C THR A 521 -34.78 12.41 22.46
N VAL A 522 -33.71 11.63 22.66
CA VAL A 522 -33.09 10.83 21.58
C VAL A 522 -33.15 9.30 21.86
N GLU A 523 -33.63 8.86 23.03
CA GLU A 523 -33.55 7.43 23.41
C GLU A 523 -34.77 6.56 23.08
N GLN A 524 -35.83 7.07 22.42
CA GLN A 524 -37.08 6.30 22.27
C GLN A 524 -37.54 5.90 20.85
N GLU A 525 -36.84 6.27 19.77
CA GLU A 525 -37.21 5.82 18.41
C GLU A 525 -36.24 4.79 17.79
N ALA A 526 -35.13 4.46 18.44
CA ALA A 526 -34.13 3.51 17.92
C ALA A 526 -34.51 2.02 18.05
N ARG A 527 -35.81 1.66 18.04
CA ARG A 527 -36.25 0.29 18.37
C ARG A 527 -37.35 -0.29 17.48
N SER A 528 -37.35 -0.04 16.17
CA SER A 528 -37.94 -1.02 15.24
C SER A 528 -37.46 -0.81 13.80
N THR A 529 -37.24 -1.90 13.07
CA THR A 529 -36.73 -2.00 11.68
C THR A 529 -35.22 -1.73 11.60
N VAL A 530 -34.36 -2.72 11.30
CA VAL A 530 -34.15 -3.32 9.96
C VAL A 530 -33.65 -4.76 10.09
N GLN A 531 -34.33 -5.72 9.45
CA GLN A 531 -33.71 -6.96 9.00
C GLN A 531 -33.50 -6.84 7.48
N PRO A 532 -32.27 -6.87 6.95
CA PRO A 532 -32.07 -6.98 5.52
C PRO A 532 -32.07 -8.46 5.11
N SER A 533 -33.15 -8.90 4.47
CA SER A 533 -33.18 -10.13 3.69
C SER A 533 -32.36 -9.95 2.40
N ARG A 534 -31.07 -10.31 2.42
CA ARG A 534 -30.25 -10.35 1.20
C ARG A 534 -30.79 -11.38 0.21
N GLY A 535 -31.05 -10.93 -1.02
CA GLY A 535 -31.50 -11.72 -2.15
C GLY A 535 -30.59 -12.92 -2.45
N ARG A 536 -31.23 -14.03 -2.78
CA ARG A 536 -30.69 -15.37 -2.95
C ARG A 536 -30.06 -15.54 -4.33
N ALA A 537 -28.92 -14.89 -4.59
CA ALA A 537 -28.00 -15.29 -5.66
C ALA A 537 -26.91 -16.18 -5.04
N GLU A 538 -26.49 -17.23 -5.74
CA GLU A 538 -25.78 -18.40 -5.20
C GLU A 538 -24.50 -18.08 -4.39
N MET A 539 -24.64 -17.85 -3.09
CA MET A 539 -23.50 -17.78 -2.16
C MET A 539 -22.78 -19.12 -2.13
N THR A 540 -21.46 -19.08 -2.34
CA THR A 540 -20.60 -20.25 -2.18
C THR A 540 -20.64 -20.75 -0.72
N PHE A 541 -20.19 -21.98 -0.49
CA PHE A 541 -20.15 -22.53 0.88
C PHE A 541 -19.29 -21.68 1.83
N GLU A 542 -18.20 -21.10 1.32
CA GLU A 542 -17.30 -20.23 2.07
C GLU A 542 -17.99 -18.90 2.40
N ASP A 543 -18.68 -18.28 1.44
CA ASP A 543 -19.45 -17.04 1.67
C ASP A 543 -20.55 -17.22 2.71
N ARG A 544 -21.23 -18.38 2.69
CA ARG A 544 -22.26 -18.69 3.70
C ARG A 544 -21.68 -18.80 5.10
N ILE A 545 -20.53 -19.44 5.23
CA ILE A 545 -19.84 -19.57 6.53
C ILE A 545 -19.42 -18.19 7.05
N TRP A 546 -18.79 -17.37 6.21
CA TRP A 546 -18.30 -16.07 6.65
C TRP A 546 -19.44 -15.08 6.94
N SER A 547 -20.56 -15.15 6.21
CA SER A 547 -21.76 -14.36 6.55
C SER A 547 -22.34 -14.64 7.95
N ILE A 548 -22.07 -15.82 8.52
CA ILE A 548 -22.50 -16.16 9.89
C ILE A 548 -21.60 -15.46 10.91
N VAL A 549 -20.32 -15.31 10.59
CA VAL A 549 -19.35 -14.59 11.45
C VAL A 549 -19.70 -13.11 11.49
N ASP A 550 -19.98 -12.49 10.33
CA ASP A 550 -20.41 -11.09 10.24
C ASP A 550 -21.66 -10.83 11.10
N ARG A 551 -22.70 -11.68 10.96
CA ARG A 551 -23.93 -11.56 11.76
C ARG A 551 -23.70 -11.80 13.26
N LEU A 552 -22.68 -12.57 13.64
CA LEU A 552 -22.32 -12.79 15.04
C LEU A 552 -21.60 -11.57 15.62
N GLU A 553 -20.73 -10.94 14.83
CA GLU A 553 -20.05 -9.71 15.21
C GLU A 553 -21.06 -8.58 15.44
N GLU A 554 -21.97 -8.35 14.49
CA GLU A 554 -23.08 -7.39 14.62
C GLU A 554 -23.91 -7.64 15.89
N ARG A 555 -24.25 -8.91 16.19
CA ARG A 555 -25.00 -9.28 17.40
C ARG A 555 -24.20 -9.07 18.68
N MET A 556 -22.87 -9.19 18.67
CA MET A 556 -22.04 -8.94 19.84
C MET A 556 -21.85 -7.45 20.08
N GLN A 557 -21.72 -6.65 19.02
CA GLN A 557 -21.71 -5.19 19.09
C GLN A 557 -23.05 -4.66 19.63
N ALA A 558 -24.18 -5.18 19.14
CA ALA A 558 -25.51 -4.83 19.65
C ALA A 558 -25.75 -5.25 21.11
N ARG A 559 -24.93 -6.16 21.66
CA ARG A 559 -24.97 -6.59 23.07
C ARG A 559 -24.01 -5.81 23.98
N GLY A 560 -23.31 -4.81 23.45
CA GLY A 560 -22.44 -3.93 24.23
C GLY A 560 -21.14 -4.59 24.72
N LEU A 561 -20.68 -5.67 24.05
CA LEU A 561 -19.35 -6.22 24.36
C LEU A 561 -18.26 -5.23 23.96
N SER A 562 -17.15 -5.23 24.69
CA SER A 562 -16.00 -4.39 24.34
C SER A 562 -15.33 -4.89 23.05
N GLN A 563 -14.71 -3.98 22.29
CA GLN A 563 -14.03 -4.33 21.03
C GLN A 563 -12.94 -5.39 21.21
N ALA A 564 -12.25 -5.39 22.36
CA ALA A 564 -11.24 -6.40 22.69
C ALA A 564 -11.86 -7.81 22.86
N GLU A 565 -13.03 -7.91 23.49
CA GLU A 565 -13.72 -9.18 23.69
C GLU A 565 -14.34 -9.72 22.39
N ILE A 566 -14.88 -8.83 21.56
CA ILE A 566 -15.41 -9.18 20.23
C ILE A 566 -14.28 -9.73 19.36
N SER A 567 -13.16 -9.00 19.26
CA SER A 567 -12.01 -9.40 18.46
C SER A 567 -11.44 -10.75 18.89
N ALA A 568 -11.29 -11.00 20.20
CA ALA A 568 -10.80 -12.28 20.70
C ALA A 568 -11.73 -13.46 20.36
N LYS A 569 -13.06 -13.25 20.45
CA LYS A 569 -14.06 -14.29 20.15
C LYS A 569 -14.17 -14.57 18.66
N ILE A 570 -14.17 -13.53 17.83
CA ILE A 570 -14.19 -13.64 16.36
C ILE A 570 -12.94 -14.35 15.86
N THR A 571 -11.74 -13.91 16.29
CA THR A 571 -10.47 -14.55 15.91
C THR A 571 -10.46 -16.06 16.22
N LYS A 572 -11.00 -16.47 17.38
CA LYS A 572 -11.09 -17.89 17.74
C LYS A 572 -12.09 -18.66 16.86
N LEU A 573 -13.19 -18.02 16.46
CA LEU A 573 -14.19 -18.60 15.58
C LEU A 573 -13.67 -18.74 14.15
N GLU A 574 -13.00 -17.71 13.62
CA GLU A 574 -12.39 -17.69 12.30
C GLU A 574 -11.38 -18.82 12.13
N ASN A 575 -10.46 -18.99 13.10
CA ASN A 575 -9.49 -20.08 13.07
C ASN A 575 -10.14 -21.48 13.05
N ARG A 576 -11.26 -21.65 13.74
CA ARG A 576 -12.01 -22.93 13.74
C ARG A 576 -12.71 -23.16 12.41
N LEU A 577 -13.30 -22.12 11.83
CA LEU A 577 -14.02 -22.18 10.55
C LEU A 577 -13.08 -22.37 9.38
N GLN A 578 -11.91 -21.72 9.38
CA GLN A 578 -10.88 -21.93 8.37
C GLN A 578 -10.44 -23.40 8.35
N GLY A 579 -10.23 -24.03 9.51
CA GLY A 579 -9.94 -25.46 9.57
C GLY A 579 -11.06 -26.36 9.05
N VAL A 580 -12.33 -25.93 9.10
CA VAL A 580 -13.47 -26.66 8.49
C VAL A 580 -13.45 -26.52 6.97
N ILE A 581 -13.18 -25.31 6.47
CA ILE A 581 -13.05 -25.02 5.04
C ILE A 581 -11.90 -25.85 4.44
N ASP A 582 -10.72 -25.83 5.06
CA ASP A 582 -9.54 -26.56 4.60
C ASP A 582 -9.81 -28.07 4.50
N ARG A 583 -10.43 -28.66 5.54
CA ARG A 583 -10.81 -30.09 5.53
C ARG A 583 -11.82 -30.43 4.44
N ARG A 584 -12.76 -29.52 4.15
CA ARG A 584 -13.73 -29.71 3.07
C ARG A 584 -13.04 -29.64 1.70
N ASN A 585 -12.18 -28.66 1.49
CA ASN A 585 -11.47 -28.47 0.23
C ASN A 585 -10.49 -29.64 -0.03
N GLU A 586 -9.86 -30.18 1.02
CA GLU A 586 -9.06 -31.40 0.92
C GLU A 586 -9.91 -32.63 0.54
N ARG A 587 -11.13 -32.76 1.07
CA ARG A 587 -12.06 -33.84 0.71
C ARG A 587 -12.58 -33.71 -0.72
N LEU A 588 -12.86 -32.50 -1.19
CA LEU A 588 -13.27 -32.24 -2.58
C LEU A 588 -12.14 -32.56 -3.56
N LYS A 589 -10.91 -32.13 -3.23
CA LYS A 589 -9.70 -32.47 -3.99
C LYS A 589 -9.46 -33.98 -4.08
N LYS A 590 -9.68 -34.73 -2.99
CA LYS A 590 -9.62 -36.21 -2.99
C LYS A 590 -10.72 -36.87 -3.84
N ARG A 591 -11.81 -36.16 -4.12
CA ARG A 591 -12.94 -36.62 -4.96
C ARG A 591 -12.87 -36.13 -6.41
N GLY A 592 -11.84 -35.37 -6.79
CA GLY A 592 -11.71 -34.80 -8.13
C GLY A 592 -12.75 -33.72 -8.45
N LEU A 593 -13.32 -33.09 -7.42
CA LEU A 593 -14.30 -32.01 -7.52
C LEU A 593 -13.65 -30.65 -7.23
#